data_AF-A0A924NXC4-F1
#
_entry.id   AF-A0A924NXC4-F1
#
_cell.length_a   1.000
_cell.length_b   1.000
_cell.length_c   1.000
_cell.angle_alpha   90.00
_cell.angle_beta   90.00
_cell.angle_gamma   90.00
#
_symmetry.space_group_name_H-M   'P 1'
#
loop_
_entity.id
_entity.type
_entity.pdbx_description
1 polymer ?
#
loop_
_entity_poly.entity_id
_entity_poly.type
_entity_poly.pdbx_seq_one_letter_code
_entity_poly.pdbx_strand_id
1 'polypeptide(L)'
;MKACVSNLVAKMPQPDLTAKDDERSTLKKQARRARANFFVPINSQSILSPVVELRTRLGAPFEGIAEAFVSNVQGLVSTVAIPYSLAHASSHDRHHQRLHSAARIRALMLEQKPGESEEEHRERGDAVARDAAGKQMNDFLASPDGFDTIARDTCSFLLRGLNDAAFADASRELLLQGVVLCWSAFEVIARDVFVATLNMRPGLTERLLADPVAKRRFELSKIPLETISAHGFDLSKRMGTLLAEQQDLSDLKSIKAVYEALFPEAVAVATALADPDLRLLAERRHLIVHKRGMVDLNFYQKTGGVNVVGERLIVTPDDLERHIGSCTSASTAVLDCVASTVSLSTRPAAN
;
A
#
# COMPACT_ATOMS: atom_id res chain seq x y z
N MET A 1 40.46 32.82 -46.03
CA MET A 1 39.15 32.56 -45.37
C MET A 1 39.14 31.32 -44.45
N LYS A 2 40.27 30.93 -43.83
CA LYS A 2 40.34 29.86 -42.81
C LYS A 2 40.74 30.37 -41.40
N ALA A 3 40.81 31.68 -41.22
CA ALA A 3 41.23 32.32 -39.97
C ALA A 3 40.08 32.93 -39.14
N CYS A 4 38.82 32.78 -39.56
CA CYS A 4 37.66 33.38 -38.87
C CYS A 4 36.81 32.37 -38.06
N VAL A 5 37.13 31.07 -38.11
CA VAL A 5 36.33 30.02 -37.42
C VAL A 5 36.98 29.55 -36.12
N SER A 6 38.24 29.89 -35.86
CA SER A 6 38.96 29.46 -34.64
C SER A 6 38.66 30.30 -33.38
N ASN A 7 37.95 31.43 -33.51
CA ASN A 7 37.68 32.35 -32.39
C ASN A 7 36.25 32.26 -31.82
N LEU A 8 35.41 31.33 -32.31
CA LEU A 8 34.03 31.17 -31.82
C LEU A 8 33.81 29.96 -30.91
N VAL A 9 34.81 29.07 -30.74
CA VAL A 9 34.71 27.90 -29.85
C VAL A 9 35.30 28.18 -28.45
N ALA A 10 36.04 29.27 -28.26
CA ALA A 10 36.73 29.59 -27.00
C ALA A 10 35.91 30.42 -25.97
N LYS A 11 34.60 30.59 -26.18
CA LYS A 11 33.72 31.36 -25.28
C LYS A 11 32.38 30.67 -25.01
N MET A 12 32.33 29.34 -24.97
CA MET A 12 31.21 28.69 -24.28
C MET A 12 31.47 28.82 -22.77
N PRO A 13 30.65 29.57 -22.02
CA PRO A 13 30.79 29.62 -20.57
C PRO A 13 30.71 28.19 -20.05
N GLN A 14 31.71 27.81 -19.26
CA GLN A 14 31.67 26.57 -18.48
C GLN A 14 30.33 26.55 -17.73
N PRO A 15 29.56 25.45 -17.80
CA PRO A 15 28.28 25.37 -17.11
C PRO A 15 28.51 25.64 -15.63
N ASP A 16 27.79 26.63 -15.10
CA ASP A 16 27.88 27.02 -13.71
C ASP A 16 27.37 25.88 -12.83
N LEU A 17 28.31 25.06 -12.35
CA LEU A 17 28.04 23.91 -11.48
C LEU A 17 27.35 24.35 -10.19
N THR A 18 27.55 25.60 -9.74
CA THR A 18 26.98 26.11 -8.49
C THR A 18 25.47 26.34 -8.59
N ALA A 19 24.98 26.78 -9.75
CA ALA A 19 23.55 26.98 -9.98
C ALA A 19 22.76 25.65 -10.01
N LYS A 20 23.33 24.59 -10.62
CA LYS A 20 22.69 23.27 -10.67
C LYS A 20 22.58 22.61 -9.30
N ASP A 21 23.58 22.81 -8.43
CA ASP A 21 23.56 22.28 -7.07
C ASP A 21 22.49 22.98 -6.21
N ASP A 22 22.28 24.29 -6.39
CA ASP A 22 21.25 25.03 -5.68
C ASP A 22 19.82 24.63 -6.13
N GLU A 23 19.62 24.39 -7.42
CA GLU A 23 18.34 23.88 -7.95
C GLU A 23 17.99 22.50 -7.39
N ARG A 24 18.97 21.58 -7.31
CA ARG A 24 18.77 20.25 -6.72
C ARG A 24 18.52 20.31 -5.22
N SER A 25 19.20 21.21 -4.51
CA SER A 25 18.94 21.48 -3.09
C SER A 25 17.50 21.95 -2.86
N THR A 26 17.02 22.84 -3.73
CA THR A 26 15.64 23.35 -3.70
C THR A 26 14.63 22.23 -3.97
N LEU A 27 14.87 21.40 -4.99
CA LEU A 27 14.00 20.25 -5.29
C LEU A 27 13.94 19.26 -4.11
N LYS A 28 15.07 18.95 -3.47
CA LYS A 28 15.10 18.09 -2.28
C LYS A 28 14.25 18.64 -1.13
N LYS A 29 14.31 19.96 -0.89
CA LYS A 29 13.48 20.62 0.13
C LYS A 29 11.99 20.53 -0.22
N GLN A 30 11.63 20.76 -1.48
CA GLN A 30 10.24 20.62 -1.95
C GLN A 30 9.73 19.19 -1.83
N ALA A 31 10.52 18.20 -2.26
CA ALA A 31 10.18 16.78 -2.17
C ALA A 31 9.99 16.35 -0.72
N ARG A 32 10.87 16.77 0.21
CA ARG A 32 10.72 16.50 1.65
C ARG A 32 9.43 17.08 2.20
N ARG A 33 9.10 18.33 1.84
CA ARG A 33 7.87 18.99 2.29
C ARG A 33 6.63 18.29 1.71
N ALA A 34 6.68 17.85 0.45
CA ALA A 34 5.60 17.10 -0.16
C ALA A 34 5.41 15.74 0.53
N ARG A 35 6.48 14.96 0.75
CA ARG A 35 6.43 13.67 1.47
C ARG A 35 5.96 13.78 2.92
N ALA A 36 6.16 14.93 3.56
CA ALA A 36 5.63 15.16 4.91
C ALA A 36 4.09 15.30 4.94
N ASN A 37 3.44 15.58 3.81
CA ASN A 37 1.99 15.85 3.74
C ASN A 37 1.21 14.88 2.85
N PHE A 38 1.88 14.26 1.88
CA PHE A 38 1.26 13.38 0.89
C PHE A 38 1.98 12.05 0.86
N PHE A 39 1.19 10.98 0.76
CA PHE A 39 1.74 9.64 0.56
C PHE A 39 2.30 9.53 -0.86
N VAL A 40 3.58 9.19 -0.96
CA VAL A 40 4.25 8.90 -2.23
C VAL A 40 4.35 7.39 -2.35
N PRO A 41 3.88 6.78 -3.46
CA PRO A 41 3.94 5.33 -3.65
C PRO A 41 5.32 4.75 -3.32
N ILE A 42 5.33 3.85 -2.34
CA ILE A 42 6.47 3.00 -2.02
C ILE A 42 6.50 1.81 -2.98
N ASN A 43 7.65 1.15 -3.10
CA ASN A 43 7.75 -0.11 -3.85
C ASN A 43 7.04 -1.22 -3.07
N SER A 44 5.73 -1.35 -3.27
CA SER A 44 4.88 -2.35 -2.59
C SER A 44 5.34 -3.78 -2.85
N GLN A 45 5.97 -4.07 -3.99
CA GLN A 45 6.51 -5.40 -4.28
C GLN A 45 7.62 -5.79 -3.29
N SER A 46 8.47 -4.84 -2.91
CA SER A 46 9.54 -5.10 -1.93
C SER A 46 8.99 -5.33 -0.53
N ILE A 47 7.90 -4.66 -0.16
CA ILE A 47 7.30 -4.81 1.18
C ILE A 47 6.52 -6.11 1.26
N LEU A 48 5.80 -6.46 0.18
CA LEU A 48 4.96 -7.64 0.10
C LEU A 48 5.72 -8.92 -0.29
N SER A 49 7.00 -8.83 -0.64
CA SER A 49 7.79 -10.00 -1.07
C SER A 49 7.77 -11.16 -0.06
N PRO A 50 7.83 -10.96 1.27
CA PRO A 50 7.80 -12.07 2.22
C PRO A 50 6.47 -12.85 2.16
N VAL A 51 5.35 -12.14 2.00
CA VAL A 51 4.02 -12.76 1.86
C VAL A 51 3.90 -13.50 0.52
N VAL A 52 4.40 -12.90 -0.56
CA VAL A 52 4.38 -13.51 -1.91
C VAL A 52 5.23 -14.78 -1.95
N GLU A 53 6.39 -14.78 -1.29
CA GLU A 53 7.24 -15.97 -1.17
C GLU A 53 6.53 -17.10 -0.41
N LEU A 54 5.88 -16.78 0.72
CA LEU A 54 5.11 -17.77 1.49
C LEU A 54 3.91 -18.30 0.73
N ARG A 55 3.23 -17.46 -0.05
CA ARG A 55 2.08 -17.86 -0.89
C ARG A 55 2.39 -19.09 -1.73
N THR A 56 3.57 -19.14 -2.35
CA THR A 56 4.00 -20.25 -3.22
C THR A 56 4.22 -21.57 -2.48
N ARG A 57 4.38 -21.54 -1.15
CA ARG A 57 4.70 -22.70 -0.31
C ARG A 57 3.49 -23.29 0.42
N LEU A 58 2.44 -22.49 0.64
CA LEU A 58 1.35 -22.82 1.55
C LEU A 58 0.22 -23.67 0.92
N GLY A 59 0.02 -23.57 -0.40
CA GLY A 59 -1.08 -24.23 -1.10
C GLY A 59 -2.47 -23.75 -0.67
N ALA A 60 -3.52 -24.43 -1.15
CA ALA A 60 -4.90 -24.10 -0.80
C ALA A 60 -5.23 -24.50 0.66
N PRO A 61 -6.01 -23.69 1.41
CA PRO A 61 -6.66 -22.43 1.00
C PRO A 61 -5.82 -21.17 1.23
N PHE A 62 -4.64 -21.30 1.85
CA PHE A 62 -3.83 -20.17 2.31
C PHE A 62 -3.24 -19.32 1.19
N GLU A 63 -3.01 -19.89 0.00
CA GLU A 63 -2.61 -19.15 -1.19
C GLU A 63 -3.61 -18.03 -1.53
N GLY A 64 -4.91 -18.34 -1.55
CA GLY A 64 -5.96 -17.35 -1.82
C GLY A 64 -6.08 -16.29 -0.74
N ILE A 65 -5.82 -16.65 0.52
CA ILE A 65 -5.82 -15.72 1.65
C ILE A 65 -4.64 -14.73 1.54
N ALA A 66 -3.45 -15.23 1.21
CA ALA A 66 -2.27 -14.40 0.98
C ALA A 66 -2.47 -13.47 -0.23
N GLU A 67 -3.08 -13.96 -1.30
CA GLU A 67 -3.42 -13.14 -2.48
C GLU A 67 -4.38 -12.00 -2.14
N ALA A 68 -5.43 -12.29 -1.36
CA ALA A 68 -6.37 -11.27 -0.91
C ALA A 68 -5.68 -10.19 -0.07
N PHE A 69 -4.74 -10.56 0.82
CA PHE A 69 -3.96 -9.61 1.58
C PHE A 69 -3.08 -8.71 0.69
N VAL A 70 -2.36 -9.30 -0.27
CA VAL A 70 -1.53 -8.55 -1.24
C VAL A 70 -2.38 -7.55 -2.01
N SER A 71 -3.54 -7.98 -2.51
CA SER A 71 -4.49 -7.14 -3.23
C SER A 71 -5.01 -5.99 -2.34
N ASN A 72 -5.36 -6.27 -1.08
CA ASN A 72 -5.82 -5.25 -0.14
C ASN A 72 -4.76 -4.19 0.16
N VAL A 73 -3.50 -4.57 0.35
CA VAL A 73 -2.40 -3.61 0.58
C VAL A 73 -2.10 -2.79 -0.67
N GLN A 74 -2.15 -3.40 -1.86
CA GLN A 74 -1.99 -2.67 -3.13
C GLN A 74 -3.14 -1.67 -3.36
N GLY A 75 -4.37 -2.07 -3.05
CA GLY A 75 -5.55 -1.21 -3.06
C GLY A 75 -5.38 -0.02 -2.13
N LEU A 76 -4.97 -0.27 -0.88
CA LEU A 76 -4.63 0.77 0.09
C LEU A 76 -3.61 1.77 -0.45
N VAL A 77 -2.47 1.28 -0.94
CA VAL A 77 -1.38 2.13 -1.46
C VAL A 77 -1.89 3.01 -2.61
N SER A 78 -2.68 2.42 -3.51
CA SER A 78 -3.27 3.13 -4.64
C SER A 78 -4.25 4.22 -4.17
N THR A 79 -5.10 3.93 -3.18
CA THR A 79 -6.07 4.88 -2.63
C THR A 79 -5.39 6.08 -1.98
N VAL A 80 -4.39 5.85 -1.12
CA VAL A 80 -3.74 6.97 -0.41
C VAL A 80 -2.81 7.78 -1.31
N ALA A 81 -2.32 7.18 -2.40
CA ALA A 81 -1.48 7.83 -3.38
C ALA A 81 -2.24 8.69 -4.41
N ILE A 82 -3.58 8.73 -4.38
CA ILE A 82 -4.38 9.49 -5.37
C ILE A 82 -3.86 10.93 -5.59
N PRO A 83 -3.57 11.74 -4.55
CA PRO A 83 -3.06 13.09 -4.76
C PRO A 83 -1.73 13.13 -5.51
N TYR A 84 -0.82 12.21 -5.18
CA TYR A 84 0.47 12.08 -5.87
C TYR A 84 0.28 11.64 -7.32
N SER A 85 -0.51 10.59 -7.56
CA SER A 85 -0.79 10.07 -8.90
C SER A 85 -1.41 11.12 -9.81
N LEU A 86 -2.35 11.91 -9.28
CA LEU A 86 -2.96 13.03 -10.00
C LEU A 86 -1.94 14.12 -10.33
N ALA A 87 -1.11 14.51 -9.36
CA ALA A 87 -0.06 15.51 -9.56
C ALA A 87 0.98 15.06 -10.60
N HIS A 88 1.37 13.79 -10.53
CA HIS A 88 2.34 13.19 -11.44
C HIS A 88 1.78 13.08 -12.86
N ALA A 89 0.56 12.54 -13.02
CA ALA A 89 -0.12 12.45 -14.31
C ALA A 89 -0.35 13.84 -14.93
N SER A 90 -0.80 14.82 -14.15
CA SER A 90 -0.98 16.21 -14.63
C SER A 90 0.33 16.84 -15.11
N SER A 91 1.44 16.56 -14.41
CA SER A 91 2.78 17.03 -14.81
C SER A 91 3.22 16.34 -16.10
N HIS A 92 3.09 15.02 -16.17
CA HIS A 92 3.39 14.23 -17.36
C HIS A 92 2.60 14.69 -18.59
N ASP A 93 1.28 14.81 -18.46
CA ASP A 93 0.39 15.20 -19.55
C ASP A 93 0.68 16.60 -20.07
N ARG A 94 1.02 17.54 -19.19
CA ARG A 94 1.41 18.90 -19.60
C ARG A 94 2.66 18.88 -20.48
N HIS A 95 3.67 18.09 -20.11
CA HIS A 95 4.89 17.97 -20.92
C HIS A 95 4.65 17.22 -22.22
N HIS A 96 3.90 16.11 -22.17
CA HIS A 96 3.52 15.37 -23.37
C HIS A 96 2.72 16.24 -24.34
N GLN A 97 1.77 17.04 -23.86
CA GLN A 97 1.00 17.98 -24.69
C GLN A 97 1.89 19.03 -25.36
N ARG A 98 2.90 19.57 -24.66
CA ARG A 98 3.86 20.51 -25.25
C ARG A 98 4.67 19.87 -26.37
N LEU A 99 5.17 18.65 -26.15
CA LEU A 99 5.92 17.88 -27.15
C LEU A 99 5.02 17.53 -28.35
N HIS A 100 3.80 17.08 -28.08
CA HIS A 100 2.82 16.75 -29.10
C HIS A 100 2.43 17.95 -29.96
N SER A 101 2.15 19.11 -29.36
CA SER A 101 1.88 20.34 -30.12
C SER A 101 3.06 20.75 -31.00
N ALA A 102 4.29 20.64 -30.50
CA ALA A 102 5.49 20.90 -31.30
C ALA A 102 5.65 19.87 -32.45
N ALA A 103 5.38 18.60 -32.19
CA ALA A 103 5.44 17.54 -33.20
C ALA A 103 4.36 17.72 -34.29
N ARG A 104 3.14 18.14 -33.92
CA ARG A 104 2.07 18.46 -34.88
C ARG A 104 2.47 19.58 -35.82
N ILE A 105 3.08 20.66 -35.31
CA ILE A 105 3.59 21.76 -36.14
C ILE A 105 4.63 21.24 -37.15
N ARG A 106 5.53 20.35 -36.73
CA ARG A 106 6.52 19.74 -37.64
C ARG A 106 5.86 18.81 -38.66
N ALA A 107 4.81 18.08 -38.26
CA ALA A 107 4.07 17.18 -39.14
C ALA A 107 3.32 17.91 -40.26
N LEU A 108 3.00 19.21 -40.10
CA LEU A 108 2.47 20.04 -41.18
C LEU A 108 3.42 20.18 -42.37
N MET A 109 4.72 19.88 -42.19
CA MET A 109 5.71 19.88 -43.26
C MET A 109 5.78 18.54 -44.01
N LEU A 110 4.96 17.55 -43.66
CA LEU A 110 4.90 16.29 -44.38
C LEU A 110 4.26 16.53 -45.75
N GLU A 111 4.91 16.05 -46.80
CA GLU A 111 4.32 16.10 -48.14
C GLU A 111 3.15 15.11 -48.24
N GLN A 112 2.10 15.51 -48.95
CA GLN A 112 0.96 14.66 -49.27
C GLN A 112 1.40 13.59 -50.27
N LYS A 113 1.07 12.33 -49.98
CA LYS A 113 1.41 11.23 -50.89
C LYS A 113 0.52 11.28 -52.14
N PRO A 114 1.02 10.85 -53.32
CA PRO A 114 0.18 10.76 -54.51
C PRO A 114 -1.04 9.86 -54.25
N GLY A 115 -2.24 10.39 -54.51
CA GLY A 115 -3.50 9.68 -54.31
C GLY A 115 -4.03 9.64 -52.87
N GLU A 116 -3.32 10.24 -51.91
CA GLU A 116 -3.78 10.38 -50.52
C GLU A 116 -4.82 11.50 -50.43
N SER A 117 -5.95 11.25 -49.79
CA SER A 117 -6.94 12.29 -49.49
C SER A 117 -6.43 13.26 -48.42
N GLU A 118 -7.05 14.44 -48.31
CA GLU A 118 -6.66 15.42 -47.27
C GLU A 118 -6.88 14.87 -45.85
N GLU A 119 -7.92 14.07 -45.64
CA GLU A 119 -8.22 13.43 -44.36
C GLU A 119 -7.15 12.39 -43.99
N GLU A 120 -6.83 11.47 -44.91
CA GLU A 120 -5.75 10.49 -44.72
C GLU A 120 -4.40 11.16 -44.46
N HIS A 121 -4.13 12.28 -45.14
CA HIS A 121 -2.93 13.07 -44.93
C HIS A 121 -2.86 13.64 -43.51
N ARG A 122 -3.97 14.22 -43.01
CA ARG A 122 -4.06 14.75 -41.64
C ARG A 122 -3.95 13.65 -40.60
N GLU A 123 -4.62 12.51 -40.79
CA GLU A 123 -4.54 11.36 -39.90
C GLU A 123 -3.11 10.80 -39.81
N ARG A 124 -2.43 10.68 -40.96
CA ARG A 124 -1.02 10.31 -41.00
C ARG A 124 -0.14 11.33 -40.29
N GLY A 125 -0.38 12.61 -40.49
CA GLY A 125 0.33 13.68 -39.80
C GLY A 125 0.18 13.60 -38.28
N ASP A 126 -1.05 13.44 -37.79
CA ASP A 126 -1.34 13.30 -36.36
C ASP A 126 -0.77 11.99 -35.78
N ALA A 127 -0.77 10.89 -36.54
CA ALA A 127 -0.14 9.63 -36.13
C ALA A 127 1.39 9.77 -35.98
N VAL A 128 2.06 10.41 -36.95
CA VAL A 128 3.50 10.70 -36.89
C VAL A 128 3.82 11.64 -35.72
N ALA A 129 2.99 12.66 -35.48
CA ALA A 129 3.16 13.57 -34.37
C ALA A 129 3.03 12.87 -33.01
N ARG A 130 2.06 11.95 -32.85
CA ARG A 130 1.88 11.13 -31.64
C ARG A 130 3.09 10.23 -31.37
N ASP A 131 3.56 9.49 -32.37
CA ASP A 131 4.74 8.62 -32.22
C ASP A 131 6.00 9.43 -31.87
N ALA A 132 6.23 10.55 -32.57
CA ALA A 132 7.36 11.43 -32.30
C ALA A 132 7.31 12.04 -30.88
N ALA A 133 6.13 12.48 -30.43
CA ALA A 133 5.95 13.02 -29.09
C ALA A 133 6.17 11.96 -28.00
N GLY A 134 5.68 10.73 -28.21
CA GLY A 134 5.90 9.61 -27.29
C GLY A 134 7.38 9.27 -27.14
N LYS A 135 8.12 9.19 -28.25
CA LYS A 135 9.59 8.99 -28.23
C LYS A 135 10.30 10.12 -27.49
N GLN A 136 10.00 11.38 -27.84
CA GLN A 136 10.60 12.54 -27.18
C GLN A 136 10.28 12.60 -25.68
N MET A 137 9.07 12.20 -25.27
CA MET A 137 8.68 12.15 -23.87
C MET A 137 9.47 11.06 -23.12
N ASN A 138 9.64 9.88 -23.71
CA ASN A 138 10.43 8.81 -23.12
C ASN A 138 11.91 9.22 -22.97
N ASP A 139 12.49 9.84 -24.00
CA ASP A 139 13.86 10.36 -23.97
C ASP A 139 14.02 11.44 -22.90
N PHE A 140 13.02 12.33 -22.78
CA PHE A 140 12.98 13.36 -21.76
C PHE A 140 12.92 12.76 -20.35
N LEU A 141 12.03 11.80 -20.10
CA LEU A 141 11.90 11.12 -18.80
C LEU A 141 13.15 10.31 -18.42
N ALA A 142 13.85 9.75 -19.40
CA ALA A 142 15.11 9.03 -19.19
C ALA A 142 16.28 9.99 -18.88
N SER A 143 16.15 11.27 -19.21
CA SER A 143 17.18 12.28 -18.92
C SER A 143 17.11 12.74 -17.46
N PRO A 144 18.25 13.05 -16.80
CA PRO A 144 18.25 13.61 -15.44
C PRO A 144 17.46 14.91 -15.34
N ASP A 145 17.56 15.78 -16.34
CA ASP A 145 16.89 17.08 -16.36
C ASP A 145 15.37 16.92 -16.49
N GLY A 146 14.90 15.97 -17.30
CA GLY A 146 13.47 15.70 -17.45
C GLY A 146 12.86 15.02 -16.22
N PHE A 147 13.58 14.08 -15.61
CA PHE A 147 13.19 13.52 -14.32
C PHE A 147 13.08 14.61 -13.23
N ASP A 148 14.11 15.44 -13.05
CA ASP A 148 14.13 16.52 -12.07
C ASP A 148 12.99 17.53 -12.34
N THR A 149 12.68 17.81 -13.61
CA THR A 149 11.57 18.69 -14.01
C THR A 149 10.20 18.11 -13.65
N ILE A 150 9.94 16.84 -13.94
CA ILE A 150 8.67 16.20 -13.59
C ILE A 150 8.49 16.10 -12.08
N ALA A 151 9.56 15.75 -11.36
CA ALA A 151 9.54 15.70 -9.90
C ALA A 151 9.24 17.09 -9.31
N ARG A 152 9.87 18.15 -9.82
CA ARG A 152 9.64 19.53 -9.42
C ARG A 152 8.20 19.98 -9.67
N ASP A 153 7.67 19.70 -10.86
CA ASP A 153 6.30 20.06 -11.22
C ASP A 153 5.26 19.32 -10.38
N THR A 154 5.50 18.03 -10.12
CA THR A 154 4.67 17.19 -9.25
C THR A 154 4.67 17.74 -7.81
N CYS A 155 5.84 18.02 -7.24
CA CYS A 155 5.95 18.62 -5.90
C CYS A 155 5.28 20.00 -5.86
N SER A 156 5.49 20.82 -6.89
CA SER A 156 4.90 22.16 -6.97
C SER A 156 3.38 22.12 -7.10
N PHE A 157 2.81 21.12 -7.77
CA PHE A 157 1.36 20.89 -7.79
C PHE A 157 0.86 20.56 -6.38
N LEU A 158 1.44 19.56 -5.73
CA LEU A 158 1.04 19.11 -4.38
C LEU A 158 1.13 20.23 -3.35
N LEU A 159 2.26 20.95 -3.32
CA LEU A 159 2.49 22.03 -2.37
C LEU A 159 1.59 23.24 -2.61
N ARG A 160 1.20 23.52 -3.86
CA ARG A 160 0.16 24.54 -4.14
C ARG A 160 -1.21 24.07 -3.69
N GLY A 161 -1.52 22.78 -3.82
CA GLY A 161 -2.75 22.19 -3.32
C GLY A 161 -2.94 22.36 -1.81
N LEU A 162 -1.86 22.44 -1.03
CA LEU A 162 -1.94 22.74 0.42
C LEU A 162 -2.49 24.14 0.74
N ASN A 163 -2.49 25.07 -0.22
CA ASN A 163 -3.09 26.38 -0.05
C ASN A 163 -4.62 26.35 -0.26
N ASP A 164 -5.16 25.25 -0.80
CA ASP A 164 -6.59 24.97 -0.89
C ASP A 164 -7.00 24.11 0.31
N ALA A 165 -7.85 24.67 1.18
CA ALA A 165 -8.27 24.00 2.40
C ALA A 165 -9.02 22.68 2.14
N ALA A 166 -9.86 22.63 1.10
CA ALA A 166 -10.61 21.42 0.76
C ALA A 166 -9.67 20.31 0.27
N PHE A 167 -8.69 20.65 -0.56
CA PHE A 167 -7.68 19.70 -1.02
C PHE A 167 -6.79 19.19 0.12
N ALA A 168 -6.36 20.08 1.02
CA ALA A 168 -5.56 19.72 2.19
C ALA A 168 -6.33 18.79 3.13
N ASP A 169 -7.60 19.09 3.42
CA ASP A 169 -8.42 18.27 4.30
C ASP A 169 -8.77 16.90 3.68
N ALA A 170 -9.06 16.86 2.38
CA ALA A 170 -9.26 15.59 1.66
C ALA A 170 -7.99 14.72 1.70
N SER A 171 -6.82 15.33 1.55
CA SER A 171 -5.54 14.60 1.59
C SER A 171 -5.25 14.01 2.98
N ARG A 172 -5.55 14.75 4.05
CA ARG A 172 -5.45 14.24 5.43
C ARG A 172 -6.45 13.11 5.68
N GLU A 173 -7.67 13.24 5.18
CA GLU A 173 -8.69 12.19 5.31
C GLU A 173 -8.25 10.91 4.60
N LEU A 174 -7.63 10.99 3.42
CA LEU A 174 -7.07 9.82 2.74
C LEU A 174 -6.04 9.09 3.60
N LEU A 175 -5.19 9.79 4.36
CA LEU A 175 -4.25 9.15 5.27
C LEU A 175 -4.97 8.43 6.42
N LEU A 176 -6.03 9.02 6.98
CA LEU A 176 -6.86 8.35 7.99
C LEU A 176 -7.55 7.10 7.43
N GLN A 177 -8.09 7.18 6.20
CA GLN A 177 -8.65 6.02 5.51
C GLN A 177 -7.58 4.96 5.25
N GLY A 178 -6.35 5.36 4.91
CA GLY A 178 -5.20 4.46 4.80
C GLY A 178 -4.97 3.63 6.07
N VAL A 179 -5.04 4.26 7.25
CA VAL A 179 -4.91 3.54 8.55
C VAL A 179 -6.03 2.51 8.71
N VAL A 180 -7.27 2.86 8.38
CA VAL A 180 -8.41 1.94 8.48
C VAL A 180 -8.23 0.76 7.52
N LEU A 181 -7.91 1.02 6.25
CA LEU A 181 -7.66 -0.01 5.25
C LEU A 181 -6.48 -0.92 5.64
N CYS A 182 -5.44 -0.36 6.27
CA CYS A 182 -4.24 -1.11 6.68
C CYS A 182 -4.59 -2.12 7.76
N TRP A 183 -5.36 -1.68 8.76
CA TRP A 183 -5.86 -2.55 9.82
C TRP A 183 -6.84 -3.59 9.26
N SER A 184 -7.78 -3.19 8.40
CA SER A 184 -8.73 -4.12 7.79
C SER A 184 -8.05 -5.21 6.97
N ALA A 185 -6.98 -4.89 6.24
CA ALA A 185 -6.20 -5.89 5.52
C ALA A 185 -5.62 -6.94 6.48
N PHE A 186 -5.02 -6.50 7.60
CA PHE A 186 -4.48 -7.37 8.64
C PHE A 186 -5.56 -8.21 9.34
N GLU A 187 -6.68 -7.60 9.71
CA GLU A 187 -7.80 -8.24 10.39
C GLU A 187 -8.37 -9.39 9.53
N VAL A 188 -8.58 -9.14 8.24
CA VAL A 188 -9.10 -10.14 7.29
C VAL A 188 -8.15 -11.33 7.18
N ILE A 189 -6.85 -11.11 6.96
CA ILE A 189 -5.89 -12.23 6.86
C ILE A 189 -5.78 -13.00 8.18
N ALA A 190 -5.72 -12.30 9.32
CA ALA A 190 -5.64 -12.95 10.63
C ALA A 190 -6.86 -13.82 10.91
N ARG A 191 -8.06 -13.34 10.56
CA ARG A 191 -9.31 -14.09 10.70
C ARG A 191 -9.38 -15.27 9.74
N ASP A 192 -9.08 -15.05 8.46
CA ASP A 192 -9.25 -16.08 7.43
C ASP A 192 -8.22 -17.21 7.61
N VAL A 193 -6.98 -16.89 8.02
CA VAL A 193 -5.97 -17.89 8.40
C VAL A 193 -6.43 -18.71 9.61
N PHE A 194 -7.00 -18.06 10.63
CA PHE A 194 -7.57 -18.73 11.79
C PHE A 194 -8.68 -19.72 11.38
N VAL A 195 -9.65 -19.25 10.60
CA VAL A 195 -10.79 -20.05 10.12
C VAL A 195 -10.29 -21.25 9.31
N ALA A 196 -9.43 -21.00 8.33
CA ALA A 196 -8.87 -22.04 7.47
C ALA A 196 -8.12 -23.10 8.27
N THR A 197 -7.28 -22.67 9.22
CA THR A 197 -6.47 -23.57 10.02
C THR A 197 -7.33 -24.51 10.86
N LEU A 198 -8.34 -23.98 11.56
CA LEU A 198 -9.20 -24.81 12.41
C LEU A 198 -10.16 -25.69 11.60
N ASN A 199 -10.62 -25.23 10.44
CA ASN A 199 -11.43 -26.07 9.55
C ASN A 199 -10.63 -27.23 8.95
N MET A 200 -9.35 -27.03 8.67
CA MET A 200 -8.44 -28.10 8.23
C MET A 200 -7.99 -29.00 9.37
N ARG A 201 -7.85 -28.46 10.59
CA ARG A 201 -7.35 -29.17 11.78
C ARG A 201 -8.21 -28.88 13.01
N PRO A 202 -9.37 -29.53 13.12
CA PRO A 202 -10.34 -29.25 14.18
C PRO A 202 -9.79 -29.52 15.58
N GLY A 203 -8.87 -30.49 15.72
CA GLY A 203 -8.22 -30.83 16.99
C GLY A 203 -7.41 -29.69 17.61
N LEU A 204 -6.98 -28.69 16.84
CA LEU A 204 -6.33 -27.50 17.40
C LEU A 204 -7.27 -26.67 18.30
N THR A 205 -8.59 -26.86 18.17
CA THR A 205 -9.58 -26.23 19.06
C THR A 205 -9.38 -26.64 20.51
N GLU A 206 -8.85 -27.84 20.78
CA GLU A 206 -8.54 -28.27 22.15
C GLU A 206 -7.53 -27.35 22.83
N ARG A 207 -6.56 -26.81 22.07
CA ARG A 207 -5.58 -25.84 22.59
C ARG A 207 -6.23 -24.52 22.96
N LEU A 208 -7.18 -24.04 22.15
CA LEU A 208 -7.95 -22.84 22.46
C LEU A 208 -8.77 -22.99 23.75
N LEU A 209 -9.37 -24.17 23.94
CA LEU A 209 -10.17 -24.46 25.12
C LEU A 209 -9.32 -24.72 26.37
N ALA A 210 -8.07 -25.13 26.21
CA ALA A 210 -7.12 -25.30 27.30
C ALA A 210 -6.52 -23.96 27.78
N ASP A 211 -6.37 -22.97 26.88
CA ASP A 211 -5.87 -21.65 27.24
C ASP A 211 -6.96 -20.82 27.96
N PRO A 212 -6.71 -20.32 29.18
CA PRO A 212 -7.74 -19.63 29.97
C PRO A 212 -8.17 -18.28 29.38
N VAL A 213 -7.32 -17.62 28.59
CA VAL A 213 -7.63 -16.32 27.97
C VAL A 213 -8.44 -16.53 26.71
N ALA A 214 -8.01 -17.46 25.84
CA ALA A 214 -8.72 -17.82 24.63
C ALA A 214 -10.06 -18.49 24.96
N LYS A 215 -10.11 -19.43 25.90
CA LYS A 215 -11.35 -20.10 26.31
C LYS A 215 -12.46 -19.11 26.67
N ARG A 216 -12.17 -18.10 27.49
CA ARG A 216 -13.17 -17.07 27.86
C ARG A 216 -13.74 -16.30 26.67
N ARG A 217 -13.01 -16.23 25.55
CA ARG A 217 -13.43 -15.56 24.32
C ARG A 217 -14.13 -16.50 23.34
N PHE A 218 -13.84 -17.80 23.39
CA PHE A 218 -14.30 -18.80 22.43
C PHE A 218 -15.16 -19.90 23.07
N GLU A 219 -15.66 -19.68 24.28
CA GLU A 219 -16.67 -20.54 24.91
C GLU A 219 -17.95 -20.50 24.07
N LEU A 220 -18.20 -21.58 23.33
CA LEU A 220 -19.33 -21.67 22.40
C LEU A 220 -20.67 -21.54 23.15
N SER A 221 -21.35 -20.41 22.96
CA SER A 221 -22.63 -20.14 23.61
C SER A 221 -23.78 -20.75 22.82
N LYS A 222 -23.92 -22.09 22.90
CA LYS A 222 -24.95 -22.92 22.22
C LYS A 222 -24.92 -22.83 20.70
N ILE A 223 -24.84 -23.99 20.03
CA ILE A 223 -24.97 -24.06 18.57
C ILE A 223 -26.47 -24.30 18.26
N PRO A 224 -27.14 -23.42 17.51
CA PRO A 224 -28.53 -23.63 17.10
C PRO A 224 -28.70 -24.93 16.29
N LEU A 225 -29.84 -25.62 16.46
CA LEU A 225 -30.10 -26.87 15.72
C LEU A 225 -30.20 -26.61 14.22
N GLU A 226 -30.65 -25.43 13.83
CA GLU A 226 -30.70 -24.94 12.45
C GLU A 226 -29.31 -24.92 11.81
N THR A 227 -28.29 -24.45 12.54
CA THR A 227 -26.89 -24.44 12.08
C THR A 227 -26.36 -25.86 11.88
N ILE A 228 -26.67 -26.77 12.81
CA ILE A 228 -26.27 -28.19 12.70
C ILE A 228 -26.95 -28.83 11.49
N SER A 229 -28.25 -28.60 11.32
CA SER A 229 -29.07 -29.11 10.22
C SER A 229 -28.59 -28.60 8.86
N ALA A 230 -28.28 -27.30 8.74
CA ALA A 230 -27.76 -26.68 7.53
C ALA A 230 -26.42 -27.29 7.04
N HIS A 231 -25.69 -27.95 7.95
CA HIS A 231 -24.43 -28.63 7.65
C HIS A 231 -24.54 -30.16 7.66
N GLY A 232 -25.75 -30.71 7.54
CA GLY A 232 -25.95 -32.16 7.46
C GLY A 232 -25.50 -32.88 8.73
N PHE A 233 -25.55 -32.21 9.88
CA PHE A 233 -25.11 -32.73 11.18
C PHE A 233 -23.61 -33.07 11.26
N ASP A 234 -22.79 -32.58 10.32
CA ASP A 234 -21.33 -32.70 10.36
C ASP A 234 -20.66 -31.32 10.46
N LEU A 235 -20.13 -31.03 11.64
CA LEU A 235 -19.39 -29.79 11.92
C LEU A 235 -17.87 -30.00 11.91
N SER A 236 -17.39 -31.20 11.58
CA SER A 236 -15.97 -31.57 11.71
C SER A 236 -15.07 -30.59 10.97
N LYS A 237 -15.43 -30.13 9.77
CA LYS A 237 -14.61 -29.20 8.95
C LYS A 237 -15.05 -27.74 9.05
N ARG A 238 -15.80 -27.37 10.10
CA ARG A 238 -16.42 -26.04 10.26
C ARG A 238 -16.08 -25.35 11.58
N MET A 239 -15.23 -25.95 12.41
CA MET A 239 -14.89 -25.40 13.74
C MET A 239 -14.38 -23.96 13.68
N GLY A 240 -13.50 -23.63 12.73
CA GLY A 240 -13.01 -22.27 12.54
C GLY A 240 -14.12 -21.30 12.15
N THR A 241 -15.01 -21.71 11.24
CA THR A 241 -16.15 -20.90 10.80
C THR A 241 -17.09 -20.60 11.97
N LEU A 242 -17.49 -21.63 12.72
CA LEU A 242 -18.40 -21.48 13.85
C LEU A 242 -17.82 -20.57 14.95
N LEU A 243 -16.53 -20.70 15.24
CA LEU A 243 -15.87 -19.89 16.26
C LEU A 243 -15.73 -18.42 15.83
N ALA A 244 -15.41 -18.17 14.55
CA ALA A 244 -15.29 -16.81 14.02
C ALA A 244 -16.64 -16.09 13.88
N GLU A 245 -17.75 -16.82 13.73
CA GLU A 245 -19.11 -16.24 13.71
C GLU A 245 -19.55 -15.77 15.10
N GLN A 246 -19.11 -16.46 16.17
CA GLN A 246 -19.48 -16.12 17.54
C GLN A 246 -18.60 -15.03 18.13
N GLN A 247 -17.29 -15.07 17.83
CA GLN A 247 -16.33 -14.12 18.37
C GLN A 247 -15.62 -13.38 17.24
N ASP A 248 -15.82 -12.06 17.23
CA ASP A 248 -15.14 -11.19 16.30
C ASP A 248 -13.63 -11.11 16.63
N LEU A 249 -12.81 -11.26 15.60
CA LEU A 249 -11.36 -11.12 15.64
C LEU A 249 -10.92 -9.71 15.22
N SER A 250 -11.72 -8.69 15.55
CA SER A 250 -11.49 -7.29 15.13
C SER A 250 -10.55 -6.49 16.02
N ASP A 251 -10.11 -7.05 17.16
CA ASP A 251 -9.17 -6.39 18.06
C ASP A 251 -7.86 -7.18 18.24
N LEU A 252 -6.75 -6.45 18.34
CA LEU A 252 -5.40 -7.03 18.45
C LEU A 252 -5.25 -7.96 19.66
N LYS A 253 -5.97 -7.71 20.77
CA LYS A 253 -5.85 -8.56 21.97
C LYS A 253 -6.48 -9.93 21.73
N SER A 254 -7.61 -9.97 21.03
CA SER A 254 -8.26 -11.21 20.60
C SER A 254 -7.37 -11.99 19.64
N ILE A 255 -6.85 -11.32 18.60
CA ILE A 255 -5.93 -11.94 17.63
C ILE A 255 -4.72 -12.52 18.36
N LYS A 256 -4.06 -11.75 19.22
CA LYS A 256 -2.90 -12.20 19.98
C LYS A 256 -3.20 -13.42 20.85
N ALA A 257 -4.28 -13.38 21.64
CA ALA A 257 -4.65 -14.50 22.51
C ALA A 257 -4.90 -15.80 21.73
N VAL A 258 -5.53 -15.70 20.55
CA VAL A 258 -5.78 -16.85 19.69
C VAL A 258 -4.51 -17.44 19.12
N TYR A 259 -3.66 -16.62 18.53
CA TYR A 259 -2.44 -17.11 17.89
C TYR A 259 -1.42 -17.64 18.91
N GLU A 260 -1.34 -17.04 20.10
CA GLU A 260 -0.51 -17.56 21.21
C GLU A 260 -1.03 -18.91 21.72
N ALA A 261 -2.35 -19.09 21.84
CA ALA A 261 -2.94 -20.36 22.27
C ALA A 261 -2.80 -21.48 21.21
N LEU A 262 -2.96 -21.15 19.93
CA LEU A 262 -2.84 -22.12 18.83
C LEU A 262 -1.38 -22.54 18.59
N PHE A 263 -0.46 -21.57 18.64
CA PHE A 263 0.95 -21.74 18.26
C PHE A 263 1.89 -21.25 19.36
N PRO A 264 1.89 -21.87 20.55
CA PRO A 264 2.68 -21.40 21.70
C PRO A 264 4.20 -21.41 21.44
N GLU A 265 4.66 -22.25 20.52
CA GLU A 265 6.07 -22.39 20.15
C GLU A 265 6.49 -21.39 19.05
N ALA A 266 5.54 -20.70 18.42
CA ALA A 266 5.81 -19.80 17.30
C ALA A 266 6.19 -18.40 17.80
N VAL A 267 7.45 -18.26 18.24
CA VAL A 267 7.99 -16.99 18.76
C VAL A 267 7.86 -15.83 17.77
N ALA A 268 7.97 -16.11 16.47
CA ALA A 268 7.88 -15.09 15.41
C ALA A 268 6.51 -14.39 15.40
N VAL A 269 5.40 -15.15 15.46
CA VAL A 269 4.05 -14.56 15.48
C VAL A 269 3.78 -13.83 16.79
N ALA A 270 4.21 -14.37 17.94
CA ALA A 270 4.08 -13.69 19.22
C ALA A 270 4.83 -12.34 19.24
N THR A 271 6.04 -12.31 18.68
CA THR A 271 6.86 -11.09 18.57
C THR A 271 6.21 -10.07 17.64
N ALA A 272 5.76 -10.50 16.45
CA ALA A 272 5.14 -9.60 15.48
C ALA A 272 3.81 -9.02 15.99
N LEU A 273 2.99 -9.81 16.69
CA LEU A 273 1.74 -9.34 17.30
C LEU A 273 1.97 -8.45 18.54
N ALA A 274 3.19 -8.46 19.09
CA ALA A 274 3.60 -7.57 20.18
C ALA A 274 4.25 -6.26 19.69
N ASP A 275 4.35 -6.06 18.36
CA ASP A 275 4.93 -4.85 17.77
C ASP A 275 4.19 -3.58 18.24
N PRO A 276 4.89 -2.61 18.85
CA PRO A 276 4.31 -1.33 19.25
C PRO A 276 3.62 -0.58 18.10
N ASP A 277 4.12 -0.66 16.87
CA ASP A 277 3.53 0.01 15.72
C ASP A 277 2.20 -0.64 15.31
N LEU A 278 2.11 -1.97 15.34
CA LEU A 278 0.84 -2.69 15.12
C LEU A 278 -0.20 -2.33 16.20
N ARG A 279 0.24 -2.20 17.45
CA ARG A 279 -0.64 -1.75 18.55
C ARG A 279 -1.12 -0.32 18.31
N LEU A 280 -0.23 0.58 17.89
CA LEU A 280 -0.59 1.95 17.58
C LEU A 280 -1.56 2.03 16.39
N LEU A 281 -1.37 1.21 15.36
CA LEU A 281 -2.30 1.05 14.24
C LEU A 281 -3.71 0.68 14.71
N ALA A 282 -3.83 -0.35 15.56
CA ALA A 282 -5.11 -0.80 16.10
C ALA A 282 -5.84 0.31 16.88
N GLU A 283 -5.12 1.04 17.75
CA GLU A 283 -5.70 2.14 18.54
C GLU A 283 -6.09 3.34 17.66
N ARG A 284 -5.29 3.66 16.63
CA ARG A 284 -5.63 4.72 15.67
C ARG A 284 -6.87 4.35 14.86
N ARG A 285 -6.98 3.11 14.37
CA ARG A 285 -8.19 2.63 13.67
C ARG A 285 -9.42 2.76 14.56
N HIS A 286 -9.34 2.33 15.81
CA HIS A 286 -10.45 2.45 16.77
C HIS A 286 -10.90 3.92 16.91
N LEU A 287 -9.94 4.84 17.08
CA LEU A 287 -10.24 6.27 17.18
C LEU A 287 -10.89 6.83 15.91
N ILE A 288 -10.38 6.45 14.73
CA ILE A 288 -10.91 6.91 13.43
C ILE A 288 -12.35 6.43 13.24
N VAL A 289 -12.60 5.14 13.43
CA VAL A 289 -13.91 4.52 13.19
C VAL A 289 -14.96 4.97 14.20
N HIS A 290 -14.63 5.02 15.49
CA HIS A 290 -15.62 5.25 16.55
C HIS A 290 -15.69 6.70 17.05
N LYS A 291 -14.65 7.50 16.81
CA LYS A 291 -14.54 8.89 17.29
C LYS A 291 -14.22 9.89 16.20
N ARG A 292 -14.30 9.48 14.92
CA ARG A 292 -13.97 10.31 13.75
C ARG A 292 -12.54 10.88 13.80
N GLY A 293 -11.64 10.16 14.47
CA GLY A 293 -10.26 10.57 14.69
C GLY A 293 -10.08 11.64 15.76
N MET A 294 -11.10 11.99 16.55
CA MET A 294 -10.96 12.93 17.67
C MET A 294 -10.26 12.26 18.84
N VAL A 295 -9.11 12.80 19.26
CA VAL A 295 -8.27 12.25 20.33
C VAL A 295 -9.00 12.34 21.68
N ASP A 296 -9.24 11.20 22.31
CA ASP A 296 -9.81 11.11 23.65
C ASP A 296 -8.75 10.75 24.70
N LEU A 297 -9.13 10.85 25.98
CA LEU A 297 -8.24 10.57 27.11
C LEU A 297 -7.75 9.12 27.13
N ASN A 298 -8.56 8.18 26.66
CA ASN A 298 -8.20 6.76 26.63
C ASN A 298 -7.09 6.49 25.60
N PHE A 299 -7.24 7.01 24.37
CA PHE A 299 -6.20 6.95 23.35
C PHE A 299 -4.92 7.65 23.80
N TYR A 300 -5.05 8.85 24.40
CA TYR A 300 -3.92 9.60 24.94
C TYR A 300 -3.09 8.76 25.92
N GLN A 301 -3.76 8.16 26.91
CA GLN A 301 -3.12 7.33 27.93
C GLN A 301 -2.45 6.10 27.33
N LYS A 302 -3.13 5.41 26.40
CA LYS A 302 -2.60 4.20 25.78
C LYS A 302 -1.39 4.45 24.88
N THR A 303 -1.29 5.62 24.25
CA THR A 303 -0.25 5.96 23.27
C THR A 303 0.90 6.79 23.84
N GLY A 304 0.93 7.01 25.16
CA GLY A 304 2.01 7.75 25.81
C GLY A 304 1.94 9.26 25.66
N GLY A 305 0.76 9.81 25.30
CA GLY A 305 0.48 11.23 25.42
C GLY A 305 1.08 12.16 24.36
N VAL A 306 1.44 11.63 23.18
CA VAL A 306 2.03 12.43 22.09
C VAL A 306 1.02 13.36 21.40
N ASN A 307 -0.27 13.00 21.41
CA ASN A 307 -1.33 13.76 20.75
C ASN A 307 -2.09 14.63 21.76
N VAL A 308 -2.74 15.70 21.32
CA VAL A 308 -3.51 16.59 22.21
C VAL A 308 -4.97 16.12 22.30
N VAL A 309 -5.51 15.98 23.52
CA VAL A 309 -6.92 15.59 23.73
C VAL A 309 -7.87 16.66 23.20
N GLY A 310 -8.90 16.24 22.46
CA GLY A 310 -9.87 17.13 21.81
C GLY A 310 -9.47 17.61 20.42
N GLU A 311 -8.25 17.33 19.97
CA GLU A 311 -7.82 17.61 18.60
C GLU A 311 -8.07 16.41 17.67
N ARG A 312 -8.06 16.67 16.36
CA ARG A 312 -8.13 15.62 15.35
C ARG A 312 -6.77 14.95 15.23
N LEU A 313 -6.76 13.62 15.21
CA LEU A 313 -5.59 12.79 15.01
C LEU A 313 -4.86 13.20 13.73
N ILE A 314 -3.56 13.43 13.84
CA ILE A 314 -2.67 13.67 12.71
C ILE A 314 -1.93 12.37 12.41
N VAL A 315 -2.05 11.89 11.17
CA VAL A 315 -1.29 10.75 10.66
C VAL A 315 -0.42 11.27 9.53
N THR A 316 0.89 11.06 9.63
CA THR A 316 1.83 11.41 8.57
C THR A 316 1.96 10.29 7.53
N PRO A 317 2.46 10.57 6.32
CA PRO A 317 2.81 9.52 5.38
C PRO A 317 3.81 8.50 5.95
N ASP A 318 4.84 8.96 6.68
CA ASP A 318 5.83 8.09 7.33
C ASP A 318 5.19 7.17 8.38
N ASP A 319 4.19 7.67 9.13
CA ASP A 319 3.41 6.85 10.03
C ASP A 319 2.69 5.71 9.29
N LEU A 320 2.05 6.02 8.16
CA LEU A 320 1.32 5.04 7.38
C LEU A 320 2.28 4.01 6.74
N GLU A 321 3.43 4.43 6.24
CA GLU A 321 4.47 3.54 5.73
C GLU A 321 4.94 2.54 6.81
N ARG A 322 5.19 3.01 8.04
CA ARG A 322 5.50 2.14 9.19
C ARG A 322 4.38 1.15 9.49
N HIS A 323 3.13 1.60 9.48
CA HIS A 323 1.96 0.76 9.72
C HIS A 323 1.81 -0.34 8.66
N ILE A 324 2.03 -0.02 7.39
CA ILE A 324 2.03 -1.01 6.30
C ILE A 324 3.14 -2.05 6.52
N GLY A 325 4.34 -1.61 6.92
CA GLY A 325 5.45 -2.50 7.23
C GLY A 325 5.15 -3.45 8.39
N SER A 326 4.67 -2.92 9.51
CA SER A 326 4.30 -3.69 10.71
C SER A 326 3.15 -4.67 10.42
N CYS A 327 2.12 -4.22 9.70
CA CYS A 327 1.01 -5.04 9.21
C CYS A 327 1.51 -6.19 8.33
N THR A 328 2.41 -5.92 7.38
CA THR A 328 2.94 -6.96 6.49
C THR A 328 3.81 -7.97 7.24
N SER A 329 4.63 -7.51 8.19
CA SER A 329 5.41 -8.38 9.08
C SER A 329 4.52 -9.32 9.90
N ALA A 330 3.48 -8.77 10.54
CA ALA A 330 2.51 -9.54 11.31
C ALA A 330 1.76 -10.56 10.46
N SER A 331 1.27 -10.16 9.28
CA SER A 331 0.62 -11.07 8.33
C SER A 331 1.54 -12.19 7.84
N THR A 332 2.81 -11.87 7.59
CA THR A 332 3.83 -12.86 7.21
C THR A 332 4.03 -13.89 8.33
N ALA A 333 4.17 -13.43 9.57
CA ALA A 333 4.36 -14.32 10.72
C ALA A 333 3.12 -15.20 11.00
N VAL A 334 1.92 -14.65 10.81
CA VAL A 334 0.65 -15.39 10.87
C VAL A 334 0.58 -16.49 9.81
N LEU A 335 1.02 -16.23 8.58
CA LEU A 335 1.04 -17.24 7.53
C LEU A 335 2.13 -18.31 7.77
N ASP A 336 3.32 -17.90 8.22
CA ASP A 336 4.47 -18.79 8.41
C ASP A 336 4.26 -19.79 9.56
N CYS A 337 3.60 -19.38 10.66
CA CYS A 337 3.31 -20.30 11.77
C CYS A 337 2.38 -21.45 11.34
N VAL A 338 1.50 -21.19 10.36
CA VAL A 338 0.64 -22.22 9.78
C VAL A 338 1.41 -23.10 8.79
N ALA A 339 2.32 -22.54 7.99
CA ALA A 339 3.19 -23.32 7.09
C ALA A 339 3.93 -24.44 7.84
N SER A 340 4.55 -24.07 8.96
CA SER A 340 5.29 -24.98 9.85
C SER A 340 4.40 -26.11 10.37
N THR A 341 3.14 -25.80 10.64
CA THR A 341 2.14 -26.75 11.12
C THR A 341 1.68 -27.67 10.00
N VAL A 342 1.44 -27.15 8.78
CA VAL A 342 1.00 -27.90 7.59
C VAL A 342 2.03 -28.95 7.18
N SER A 343 3.31 -28.57 7.08
CA SER A 343 4.38 -29.47 6.60
C SER A 343 4.68 -30.68 7.50
N LEU A 344 4.32 -30.65 8.78
CA LEU A 344 4.54 -31.78 9.69
C LEU A 344 3.58 -32.97 9.46
N SER A 345 2.48 -32.76 8.74
CA SER A 345 1.42 -33.76 8.54
C SER A 345 1.55 -34.58 7.25
N THR A 346 2.46 -34.22 6.34
CA THR A 346 2.73 -34.97 5.11
C THR A 346 3.85 -36.00 5.26
N ARG A 347 4.48 -36.11 6.44
CA ARG A 347 5.31 -37.27 6.76
C ARG A 347 4.37 -38.44 7.10
N PRO A 348 4.31 -39.51 6.30
CA PRO A 348 3.58 -40.70 6.70
C PRO A 348 4.15 -41.17 8.03
N ALA A 349 3.27 -41.51 8.97
CA ALA A 349 3.67 -42.16 10.21
C ALA A 349 4.54 -43.37 9.81
N ALA A 350 5.81 -43.35 10.22
CA ALA A 350 6.65 -44.54 10.12
C ALA A 350 6.01 -45.57 11.05
N ASN A 351 5.33 -46.55 10.45
CA ASN A 351 4.73 -47.69 11.14
C ASN A 351 5.79 -48.51 11.89
#